data_AF-A0A099P6Z9-F1
#
_entry.id   AF-A0A099P6Z9-F1
#
_cell.length_a   1.000
_cell.length_b   1.000
_cell.length_c   1.000
_cell.angle_alpha   90.00
_cell.angle_beta   90.00
_cell.angle_gamma   90.00
#
_symmetry.space_group_name_H-M   'P 1'
#
loop_
_entity.id
_entity.type
_entity.pdbx_description
1 polymer ?
#
loop_
_entity_poly.entity_id
_entity_poly.type
_entity_poly.pdbx_seq_one_letter_code
_entity_poly.pdbx_strand_id
1 'polypeptide(L)'
;MAKFDSNSFVFDVYIPKPFNKVYLIDFNPFQHKTDPLLFTWNELATIKVEEHNIIFRLVTVHNSGRFVTKAHSQNHVPRDFLDASTDTQAMVEFLKKMKELEMNGDASDSENEEAL
;
A
#
# COMPACT_ATOMS: atom_id res chain seq x y z
N MET A 1 27.42 0.64 -13.40
CA MET A 1 26.22 0.06 -14.05
C MET A 1 25.11 0.03 -13.01
N ALA A 2 23.92 0.52 -13.36
CA ALA A 2 22.77 0.48 -12.44
C ALA A 2 22.48 -0.99 -12.08
N LYS A 3 22.23 -1.27 -10.79
CA LYS A 3 22.08 -2.64 -10.26
C LYS A 3 20.65 -3.18 -10.39
N PHE A 4 19.74 -2.45 -11.01
CA PHE A 4 18.34 -2.84 -11.15
C PHE A 4 18.08 -3.22 -12.60
N ASP A 5 17.55 -4.41 -12.81
CA ASP A 5 17.49 -5.04 -14.14
C ASP A 5 16.39 -4.45 -15.05
N SER A 6 15.46 -3.68 -14.47
CA SER A 6 14.40 -3.01 -15.24
C SER A 6 14.74 -1.56 -15.55
N ASN A 7 14.53 -1.16 -16.79
CA ASN A 7 14.60 0.23 -17.24
C ASN A 7 13.31 1.02 -16.99
N SER A 8 12.26 0.39 -16.45
CA SER A 8 10.98 1.04 -16.17
C SER A 8 10.32 0.43 -14.92
N PHE A 9 10.21 1.24 -13.87
CA PHE A 9 9.64 0.84 -12.59
C PHE A 9 9.09 2.06 -11.86
N VAL A 10 8.24 1.80 -10.88
CA VAL A 10 7.76 2.78 -9.90
C VAL A 10 8.43 2.44 -8.57
N PHE A 11 8.79 3.45 -7.79
CA PHE A 11 9.32 3.21 -6.46
C PHE A 11 8.79 4.25 -5.49
N ASP A 12 8.49 3.82 -4.28
CA ASP A 12 7.94 4.67 -3.25
C ASP A 12 9.07 5.13 -2.32
N VAL A 13 9.04 6.42 -1.99
CA VAL A 13 10.01 7.02 -1.08
C VAL A 13 9.34 7.70 0.10
N TYR A 14 9.99 7.58 1.24
CA TYR A 14 9.65 8.31 2.45
C TYR A 14 10.76 9.31 2.80
N ILE A 15 10.37 10.55 3.06
CA ILE A 15 11.29 11.65 3.38
C ILE A 15 10.87 12.26 4.72
N PRO A 16 11.40 11.77 5.86
CA PRO A 16 11.08 12.33 7.17
C PRO A 16 11.79 13.68 7.37
N LYS A 17 11.23 14.52 8.26
CA LYS A 17 11.95 15.68 8.78
C LYS A 17 13.27 15.23 9.44
N PRO A 18 14.39 15.94 9.26
CA PRO A 18 14.52 17.29 8.70
C PRO A 18 14.73 17.34 7.17
N PHE A 19 14.26 16.33 6.42
CA PHE A 19 14.35 16.24 4.95
C PHE A 19 15.78 16.08 4.40
N ASN A 20 16.67 15.53 5.21
CA ASN A 20 18.07 15.26 4.86
C ASN A 20 18.33 13.82 4.41
N LYS A 21 17.31 12.96 4.47
CA LYS A 21 17.42 11.54 4.11
C LYS A 21 16.18 11.08 3.38
N VAL A 22 16.40 10.25 2.36
CA VAL A 22 15.37 9.58 1.58
C VAL A 22 15.45 8.10 1.87
N TYR A 23 14.31 7.50 2.23
CA TYR A 23 14.16 6.07 2.45
C TYR A 23 13.38 5.49 1.28
N LEU A 24 13.95 4.49 0.63
CA LEU A 24 13.25 3.66 -0.34
C LEU A 24 12.36 2.69 0.43
N ILE A 25 11.06 2.68 0.10
CA ILE A 25 10.06 1.89 0.80
C ILE A 25 9.70 0.64 0.01
N ASP A 26 9.39 0.80 -1.27
CA ASP A 26 8.90 -0.29 -2.10
C ASP A 26 9.26 -0.10 -3.59
N PHE A 27 9.28 -1.20 -4.34
CA PHE A 27 9.39 -1.23 -5.78
C PHE A 27 8.13 -1.84 -6.39
N ASN A 28 7.55 -1.11 -7.34
CA ASN A 28 6.36 -1.52 -8.06
C ASN A 28 6.63 -1.60 -9.57
N PRO A 29 5.99 -2.53 -10.29
CA PRO A 29 6.13 -2.60 -11.74
C PRO A 29 5.53 -1.34 -12.39
N PHE A 30 6.14 -0.87 -13.48
CA PHE A 30 5.57 0.20 -14.30
C PHE A 30 4.44 -0.34 -15.19
N GLN A 31 3.29 -0.61 -14.58
CA GLN A 31 2.12 -1.21 -15.23
C GLN A 31 0.83 -0.75 -14.56
N HIS A 32 -0.31 -0.84 -15.27
CA HIS A 32 -1.66 -0.45 -14.81
C HIS A 32 -2.11 -1.01 -13.46
N LYS A 33 -1.45 -2.04 -12.94
CA LYS A 33 -1.70 -2.60 -11.60
C LYS A 33 -1.22 -1.69 -10.47
N THR A 34 -0.25 -0.84 -10.73
CA THR A 34 0.25 0.16 -9.79
C THR A 34 -0.62 1.41 -9.89
N ASP A 35 -1.06 1.98 -8.78
CA ASP A 35 -1.87 3.20 -8.79
C ASP A 35 -1.01 4.39 -9.25
N PRO A 36 -1.41 5.15 -10.29
CA PRO A 36 -0.64 6.30 -10.76
C PRO A 36 -0.81 7.56 -9.87
N LEU A 37 -1.64 7.49 -8.82
CA LEU A 37 -1.88 8.56 -7.84
C LEU A 37 -2.35 9.86 -8.51
N LEU A 38 -1.52 10.91 -8.53
CA LEU A 38 -1.84 12.19 -9.16
C LEU A 38 -1.71 12.17 -10.68
N PHE A 39 -1.26 11.05 -11.26
CA PHE A 39 -1.13 10.87 -12.69
C PHE A 39 -2.26 10.01 -13.27
N THR A 40 -2.34 9.94 -14.59
CA THR A 40 -3.08 8.92 -15.34
C THR A 40 -2.10 7.96 -16.00
N TRP A 41 -2.49 6.72 -16.22
CA TRP A 41 -1.60 5.79 -16.94
C TRP A 41 -1.33 6.22 -18.39
N ASN A 42 -2.32 6.84 -19.05
CA ASN A 42 -2.14 7.31 -20.42
C ASN A 42 -1.07 8.41 -20.53
N GLU A 43 -1.03 9.36 -19.59
CA GLU A 43 0.03 10.37 -19.62
C GLU A 43 1.39 9.77 -19.26
N LEU A 44 1.48 8.85 -18.30
CA LEU A 44 2.72 8.16 -17.96
C LEU A 44 3.26 7.33 -19.14
N ALA A 45 2.38 6.71 -19.92
CA ALA A 45 2.76 5.90 -21.09
C ALA A 45 3.18 6.75 -22.30
N THR A 46 2.78 8.02 -22.36
CA THR A 46 3.05 8.91 -23.51
C THR A 46 4.04 10.03 -23.18
N ILE A 47 4.45 10.15 -21.91
CA ILE A 47 5.40 11.15 -21.46
C ILE A 47 6.75 10.96 -22.18
N LYS A 48 7.29 12.05 -22.72
CA LYS A 48 8.66 12.08 -23.22
C LYS A 48 9.54 12.52 -22.08
N VAL A 49 10.36 11.60 -21.56
CA VAL A 49 11.32 11.91 -20.52
C VAL A 49 12.48 12.66 -21.15
N GLU A 50 12.47 13.99 -21.01
CA GLU A 50 13.63 14.83 -21.31
C GLU A 50 14.46 15.00 -20.03
N GLU A 51 15.79 14.97 -20.12
CA GLU A 51 16.72 14.95 -18.97
C GLU A 51 16.48 16.08 -17.93
N HIS A 52 15.85 17.18 -18.33
CA HIS A 52 15.68 18.37 -17.50
C HIS A 52 14.22 18.69 -17.15
N ASN A 53 13.25 17.83 -17.50
CA ASN A 53 11.83 18.12 -17.30
C ASN A 53 11.15 17.07 -16.41
N ILE A 54 11.37 17.18 -15.10
CA ILE A 54 10.70 16.34 -14.10
C ILE A 54 9.33 16.95 -13.77
N ILE A 55 8.26 16.20 -14.00
CA ILE A 55 6.91 16.60 -13.60
C ILE A 55 6.66 16.21 -12.15
N PHE A 56 6.48 17.20 -11.28
CA PHE A 56 6.18 17.00 -9.87
C PHE A 56 4.77 17.52 -9.53
N ARG A 57 3.96 16.70 -8.85
CA ARG A 57 2.59 17.05 -8.47
C ARG A 57 2.40 16.87 -6.98
N LEU A 58 1.71 17.83 -6.36
CA LEU A 58 1.32 17.79 -4.95
C LEU A 58 -0.19 17.71 -4.81
N VAL A 59 -0.63 17.12 -3.71
CA VAL A 59 -2.03 17.21 -3.29
C VAL A 59 -2.31 18.65 -2.87
N THR A 60 -3.38 19.20 -3.42
CA THR A 60 -3.93 20.50 -3.08
C THR A 60 -5.27 20.31 -2.38
N VAL A 61 -5.80 21.38 -1.80
CA VAL A 61 -7.13 21.35 -1.17
C VAL A 61 -8.24 20.91 -2.13
N HIS A 62 -8.08 21.15 -3.44
CA HIS A 62 -9.09 20.88 -4.46
C HIS A 62 -9.07 19.44 -5.02
N ASN A 63 -8.01 18.67 -4.80
CA ASN A 63 -7.91 17.28 -5.31
C ASN A 63 -7.70 16.23 -4.19
N SER A 64 -7.91 16.63 -2.94
CA SER A 64 -7.83 15.77 -1.75
C SER A 64 -8.76 14.54 -1.83
N GLY A 65 -9.95 14.70 -2.41
CA GLY A 65 -10.93 13.63 -2.58
C GLY A 65 -10.44 12.43 -3.38
N ARG A 66 -9.45 12.61 -4.26
CA ARG A 66 -8.91 11.53 -5.12
C ARG A 66 -8.17 10.45 -4.33
N PHE A 67 -7.72 10.75 -3.10
CA PHE A 67 -7.06 9.80 -2.20
C PHE A 67 -8.01 9.18 -1.18
N VAL A 68 -9.28 9.58 -1.16
CA VAL A 68 -10.28 9.05 -0.23
C VAL A 68 -10.72 7.65 -0.65
N THR A 69 -10.81 7.39 -1.95
CA THR A 69 -11.03 6.04 -2.48
C THR A 69 -9.70 5.39 -2.78
N LYS A 70 -9.27 4.45 -1.93
CA LYS A 70 -8.06 3.67 -2.18
C LYS A 70 -8.33 2.74 -3.36
N ALA A 71 -7.88 3.11 -4.55
CA ALA A 71 -7.89 2.19 -5.67
C ALA A 71 -7.13 0.93 -5.24
N HIS A 72 -7.66 -0.24 -5.60
CA HIS A 72 -7.11 -1.52 -5.18
C HIS A 72 -7.20 -1.82 -3.66
N SER A 73 -8.17 -1.24 -2.95
CA SER A 73 -8.39 -1.53 -1.51
C SER A 73 -8.53 -3.02 -1.19
N GLN A 74 -9.01 -3.81 -2.15
CA GLN A 74 -9.09 -5.28 -2.06
C GLN A 74 -7.74 -5.95 -1.81
N ASN A 75 -6.62 -5.32 -2.18
CA ASN A 75 -5.28 -5.87 -1.93
C ASN A 75 -4.86 -5.74 -0.46
N HIS A 76 -5.57 -4.96 0.36
CA HIS A 76 -5.36 -4.93 1.81
C HIS A 76 -6.20 -5.96 2.55
N VAL A 77 -7.07 -6.68 1.85
CA VAL A 77 -7.97 -7.66 2.45
C VAL A 77 -7.27 -9.01 2.44
N PRO A 78 -7.11 -9.68 3.60
CA PRO A 78 -6.54 -11.03 3.64
C PRO A 78 -7.27 -11.97 2.69
N ARG A 79 -6.52 -12.86 2.04
CA ARG A 79 -7.09 -13.80 1.08
C ARG A 79 -8.13 -14.71 1.73
N ASP A 80 -7.88 -15.14 2.96
CA ASP A 80 -8.80 -15.97 3.74
C ASP A 80 -10.15 -15.28 3.98
N PHE A 81 -10.15 -13.96 4.17
CA PHE A 81 -11.39 -13.19 4.28
C PHE A 81 -12.14 -13.14 2.95
N LEU A 82 -11.43 -12.91 1.83
CA LEU A 82 -12.04 -12.91 0.50
C LEU A 82 -12.63 -14.27 0.14
N ASP A 83 -11.91 -15.35 0.42
CA ASP A 83 -12.36 -16.71 0.17
C ASP A 83 -13.62 -17.02 1.01
N ALA A 84 -13.62 -16.66 2.31
CA ALA A 84 -14.78 -16.79 3.18
C ALA A 84 -15.97 -15.92 2.75
N SER A 85 -15.73 -14.77 2.08
CA SER A 85 -16.81 -13.84 1.68
C SER A 85 -17.77 -14.41 0.62
N THR A 86 -17.36 -15.49 -0.05
CA THR A 86 -18.18 -16.15 -1.07
C THR A 86 -19.27 -17.06 -0.49
N ASP A 87 -19.16 -17.44 0.79
CA ASP A 87 -20.11 -18.30 1.48
C ASP A 87 -20.46 -17.74 2.87
N THR A 88 -21.76 -17.68 3.18
CA THR A 88 -22.25 -17.17 4.45
C THR A 88 -21.80 -18.04 5.63
N GLN A 89 -21.74 -19.37 5.47
CA GLN A 89 -21.31 -20.25 6.55
C GLN A 89 -19.81 -20.10 6.83
N ALA A 90 -18.98 -20.12 5.77
CA ALA A 90 -17.55 -19.87 5.87
C ALA A 90 -17.22 -18.51 6.53
N MET A 91 -17.97 -17.44 6.21
CA MET A 91 -17.79 -16.13 6.84
C MET A 91 -18.13 -16.16 8.34
N VAL A 92 -19.18 -16.88 8.76
CA VAL A 92 -19.51 -17.02 10.19
C VAL A 92 -18.42 -17.77 10.95
N GLU A 93 -17.86 -18.84 10.38
CA GLU A 93 -16.75 -19.58 10.98
C GLU A 93 -15.49 -18.73 11.07
N PHE A 94 -15.17 -18.00 9.99
CA PHE A 94 -14.04 -17.08 9.96
C PHE A 94 -14.13 -16.02 11.07
N LEU A 95 -15.29 -15.37 11.22
CA LEU A 95 -15.52 -14.36 12.27
C LEU A 95 -15.42 -14.93 13.68
N LYS A 96 -15.91 -16.16 13.91
CA LYS A 96 -15.74 -16.84 15.21
C LYS A 96 -14.28 -17.08 15.53
N LYS A 97 -13.51 -17.60 14.56
CA LYS A 97 -12.09 -17.88 14.74
C LYS A 97 -11.27 -16.60 14.96
N MET A 98 -11.58 -15.51 14.26
CA MET A 98 -10.98 -14.20 14.53
C MET A 98 -11.22 -13.75 15.97
N LYS A 99 -12.46 -13.88 16.46
CA LYS A 99 -12.81 -13.50 17.84
C LYS A 99 -12.08 -14.35 18.88
N GLU A 100 -11.93 -15.65 18.65
CA GLU A 100 -11.15 -16.53 19.53
C GLU A 100 -9.66 -16.14 19.59
N LEU A 101 -9.08 -15.77 18.44
CA LEU A 101 -7.69 -15.31 18.37
C LEU A 101 -7.47 -13.97 19.10
N GLU A 102 -8.40 -13.02 18.97
CA GLU A 102 -8.36 -11.76 19.73
C GLU A 102 -8.39 -12.01 21.24
N MET A 103 -9.31 -12.86 21.70
CA MET A 103 -9.44 -13.19 23.13
C MET A 103 -8.20 -13.92 23.69
N ASN A 104 -7.53 -14.73 22.88
CA ASN A 104 -6.33 -15.45 23.31
C ASN A 104 -5.06 -14.57 23.25
N GLY A 105 -5.03 -13.54 22.40
CA GLY A 105 -3.92 -12.58 22.32
C GLY A 105 -3.81 -11.67 23.55
N ASP A 106 -4.95 -11.21 24.07
CA ASP A 106 -5.00 -10.40 25.30
C ASP A 106 -4.52 -11.17 26.56
N ALA A 107 -4.64 -12.51 26.54
CA ALA A 107 -4.17 -13.36 27.63
C ALA A 107 -2.64 -13.59 27.62
N SER A 108 -1.98 -13.53 26.46
CA SER A 108 -0.53 -13.74 26.36
C SER A 108 0.31 -12.47 26.56
N ASP A 109 -0.25 -11.28 26.33
CA ASP A 109 0.43 -10.01 26.61
C ASP A 109 0.37 -9.64 28.11
N SER A 110 -0.65 -10.09 28.84
CA SER A 110 -0.78 -9.84 30.28
C SER A 110 0.13 -10.70 31.17
N GLU A 111 0.63 -11.85 30.68
CA GLU A 111 1.61 -12.67 31.42
C GLU A 111 3.06 -12.16 31.30
N ASN A 112 3.36 -11.27 30.34
CA ASN A 112 4.71 -10.74 30.12
C ASN A 112 5.00 -9.40 30.84
N GLU A 113 3.98 -8.72 31.39
CA GLU A 113 4.17 -7.46 32.14
C GLU A 113 4.48 -7.65 33.64
N GLU A 114 4.22 -8.82 34.22
CA GLU A 114 4.56 -9.11 35.64
C GLU A 114 6.01 -9.60 35.86
N ALA A 115 6.84 -9.65 34.81
CA ALA A 115 8.21 -10.16 34.87
C ALA A 115 9.32 -9.09 34.74
N LEU A 116 9.02 -7.80 34.94
CA LEU A 116 10.00 -6.69 34.97
C LEU A 116 10.10 -6.00 36.34
#